data_AF-A0A5P8YZS3-F1
#
_entry.id   AF-A0A5P8YZS3-F1
#
_cell.length_a   1.000
_cell.length_b   1.000
_cell.length_c   1.000
_cell.angle_alpha   90.00
_cell.angle_beta   90.00
_cell.angle_gamma   90.00
#
_symmetry.space_group_name_H-M   'P 1'
#
loop_
_entity.id
_entity.type
_entity.pdbx_description
1 polymer ?
#
loop_
_entity_poly.entity_id
_entity_poly.type
_entity_poly.pdbx_seq_one_letter_code
_entity_poly.pdbx_strand_id
1 'polypeptide(L)'
;MGRIVAVCIRSVPCYRWIQICACTVSCSRVASRVCYVTFGIATDQRMKFSNMSLDLNRRRFVLGAHMTVLTVAASPLLAQSRSVWSAENAFDALLSDTARIIDVRTHKEWQETGVGAGVWPISMHASGFPDRLFRAKELSGDRTVGLICATGGRSASLLRALRQAGYSGYADISEGMLGSGEGPGWIASNLPTVPVDVALNGLPPALA
;
A
#
# COMPACT_ATOMS: atom_id res chain seq x y z
N MET A 1 58.15 5.43 -16.32
CA MET A 1 58.09 6.42 -15.22
C MET A 1 57.03 7.44 -15.58
N GLY A 2 55.94 7.50 -14.80
CA GLY A 2 54.84 8.44 -14.97
C GLY A 2 53.93 8.30 -13.75
N ARG A 3 54.07 9.24 -12.81
CA ARG A 3 53.26 9.32 -11.58
C ARG A 3 51.98 10.09 -11.91
N ILE A 4 50.82 9.45 -11.75
CA ILE A 4 49.55 10.17 -11.66
C ILE A 4 49.25 10.36 -10.18
N VAL A 5 49.24 11.63 -9.79
CA VAL A 5 48.93 12.13 -8.44
C VAL A 5 47.42 12.20 -8.32
N ALA A 6 46.82 11.38 -7.45
CA ALA A 6 45.41 11.49 -7.12
C ALA A 6 45.23 12.59 -6.05
N VAL A 7 44.49 13.63 -6.41
CA VAL A 7 44.08 14.73 -5.53
C VAL A 7 42.87 14.28 -4.70
N CYS A 8 43.02 14.26 -3.37
CA CYS A 8 41.91 14.06 -2.44
C CYS A 8 41.02 15.31 -2.39
N ILE A 9 39.78 15.21 -2.86
CA ILE A 9 38.72 16.18 -2.56
C ILE A 9 37.79 15.56 -1.52
N ARG A 10 37.53 16.34 -0.48
CA ARG A 10 36.79 16.02 0.75
C ARG A 10 35.38 15.44 0.52
N SER A 11 35.13 14.34 1.23
CA SER A 11 34.02 14.15 2.18
C SER A 11 32.57 14.25 1.68
N VAL A 12 31.99 13.08 1.36
CA VAL A 12 30.53 12.82 1.38
C VAL A 12 30.27 11.77 2.47
N PRO A 13 29.34 11.95 3.42
CA PRO A 13 29.09 10.94 4.44
C PRO A 13 28.17 9.84 3.90
N CYS A 14 28.71 8.62 3.78
CA CYS A 14 27.94 7.39 3.75
C CYS A 14 27.48 7.05 5.18
N TYR A 15 26.18 7.12 5.46
CA TYR A 15 25.62 6.40 6.60
C TYR A 15 25.34 4.97 6.17
N ARG A 16 26.25 4.06 6.55
CA ARG A 16 26.08 2.61 6.42
C ARG A 16 26.36 1.97 7.77
N TRP A 17 25.30 1.39 8.35
CA TRP A 17 25.29 0.17 9.14
C TRP A 17 26.42 -0.02 10.16
N ILE A 18 26.12 0.30 11.43
CA ILE A 18 26.90 -0.16 12.58
C ILE A 18 26.38 -1.54 12.99
N GLN A 19 27.10 -2.57 12.56
CA GLN A 19 27.34 -3.79 13.33
C GLN A 19 28.85 -3.88 13.53
N ILE A 20 29.34 -3.64 14.74
CA ILE A 20 30.62 -4.21 15.20
C ILE A 20 30.46 -4.66 16.65
N CYS A 21 30.63 -5.97 16.81
CA CYS A 21 31.00 -6.64 18.04
C CYS A 21 32.23 -6.00 18.68
N ALA A 22 32.13 -5.60 19.95
CA ALA A 22 33.30 -5.51 20.81
C ALA A 22 33.52 -6.89 21.45
N CYS A 23 34.56 -7.58 20.99
CA CYS A 23 35.13 -8.75 21.64
C CYS A 23 36.17 -8.24 22.66
N THR A 24 35.84 -8.26 23.95
CA THR A 24 36.82 -8.15 25.03
C THR A 24 36.87 -9.51 25.72
N VAL A 25 37.97 -10.23 25.49
CA VAL A 25 38.22 -11.55 26.08
C VAL A 25 38.50 -11.37 27.58
N SER A 26 37.60 -11.85 28.42
CA SER A 26 37.90 -12.18 29.82
C SER A 26 37.45 -13.60 30.10
N CYS A 27 38.44 -14.46 30.39
CA CYS A 27 38.27 -15.87 30.68
C CYS A 27 37.86 -16.01 32.15
N SER A 28 36.64 -16.46 32.42
CA SER A 28 36.26 -17.09 33.69
C SER A 28 35.04 -17.98 33.51
N ARG A 29 35.35 -19.25 33.22
CA ARG A 29 34.77 -20.50 33.73
C ARG A 29 33.36 -20.43 34.38
N VAL A 30 32.46 -21.27 33.83
CA VAL A 30 31.44 -22.13 34.50
C VAL A 30 29.98 -21.92 34.05
N ALA A 31 29.44 -23.03 33.51
CA ALA A 31 28.03 -23.48 33.47
C ALA A 31 27.01 -22.72 32.62
N SER A 32 26.83 -23.23 31.41
CA SER A 32 25.63 -23.12 30.58
C SER A 32 24.35 -23.43 31.36
N ARG A 33 23.41 -22.50 31.40
CA ARG A 33 21.98 -22.80 31.56
C ARG A 33 21.21 -22.06 30.49
N VAL A 34 20.89 -22.82 29.45
CA VAL A 34 19.94 -22.47 28.40
C VAL A 34 18.56 -22.35 29.05
N CYS A 35 17.97 -21.16 29.02
CA CYS A 35 16.56 -20.95 29.35
C CYS A 35 15.74 -21.04 28.06
N TYR A 36 15.15 -22.20 27.80
CA TYR A 36 14.03 -22.31 26.85
C TYR A 36 12.74 -21.94 27.60
N VAL A 37 12.01 -20.95 27.08
CA VAL A 37 10.63 -20.68 27.50
C VAL A 37 9.73 -21.65 26.75
N THR A 38 9.36 -22.74 27.39
CA THR A 38 8.32 -23.65 26.89
C THR A 38 6.95 -23.08 27.23
N PHE A 39 6.20 -22.65 26.22
CA PHE A 39 4.76 -22.40 26.33
C PHE A 39 4.05 -23.74 26.57
N GLY A 40 3.52 -23.93 27.77
CA GLY A 40 2.67 -25.06 28.11
C GLY A 40 1.28 -24.89 27.52
N ILE A 41 0.95 -25.69 26.52
CA ILE A 41 -0.43 -25.96 26.11
C ILE A 41 -0.88 -27.19 26.88
N ALA A 42 -1.65 -26.96 27.95
CA ALA A 42 -2.36 -28.00 28.66
C ALA A 42 -3.52 -28.47 27.77
N THR A 43 -3.41 -29.68 27.21
CA THR A 43 -4.56 -30.40 26.65
C THR A 43 -4.76 -31.67 27.45
N ASP A 44 -5.54 -31.57 28.53
CA ASP A 44 -6.10 -32.72 29.23
C ASP A 44 -7.35 -33.17 28.47
N GLN A 45 -7.25 -34.30 27.77
CA GLN A 45 -8.41 -35.11 27.36
C GLN A 45 -7.96 -36.59 27.31
N ARG A 46 -7.86 -37.24 28.47
CA ARG A 46 -7.98 -38.71 28.53
C ARG A 46 -9.46 -39.08 28.43
N MET A 47 -9.96 -39.30 27.23
CA MET A 47 -11.18 -40.11 27.06
C MET A 47 -10.79 -41.56 26.83
N LYS A 48 -11.14 -42.39 27.82
CA LYS A 48 -10.96 -43.84 27.85
C LYS A 48 -11.79 -44.48 26.74
N PHE A 49 -11.13 -45.14 25.80
CA PHE A 49 -11.75 -46.14 24.93
C PHE A 49 -11.91 -47.44 25.73
N SER A 50 -13.14 -47.76 26.12
CA SER A 50 -13.51 -49.10 26.55
C SER A 50 -14.39 -49.72 25.47
N ASN A 51 -13.89 -50.82 24.91
CA ASN A 51 -14.61 -51.68 23.99
C ASN A 51 -15.91 -52.18 24.63
N MET A 52 -17.05 -51.96 23.96
CA MET A 52 -18.28 -52.70 24.23
C MET A 52 -18.67 -53.45 22.95
N SER A 53 -18.81 -54.75 23.14
CA SER A 53 -19.11 -55.80 22.19
C SER A 53 -20.40 -55.58 21.38
N LEU A 54 -20.37 -56.17 20.18
CA LEU A 54 -21.48 -56.31 19.25
C LEU A 54 -22.64 -57.10 19.86
N ASP A 55 -23.85 -56.56 19.76
CA ASP A 55 -25.09 -57.33 19.78
C ASP A 55 -25.94 -56.96 18.55
N LEU A 56 -26.09 -57.95 17.66
CA LEU A 56 -26.97 -57.90 16.51
C LEU A 56 -28.40 -58.23 16.95
N ASN A 57 -29.33 -57.27 16.81
CA ASN A 57 -30.74 -57.63 16.70
C ASN A 57 -31.47 -56.78 15.65
N ARG A 58 -31.62 -57.37 14.47
CA ARG A 58 -32.82 -57.41 13.63
C ARG A 58 -33.89 -56.34 13.95
N ARG A 59 -33.96 -55.29 13.13
CA ARG A 59 -35.17 -54.86 12.39
C ARG A 59 -34.92 -53.56 11.64
N ARG A 60 -34.66 -53.74 10.34
CA ARG A 60 -35.01 -52.88 9.21
C ARG A 60 -35.87 -51.66 9.56
N PHE A 61 -35.32 -50.46 9.37
CA PHE A 61 -36.09 -49.31 8.86
C PHE A 61 -35.13 -48.45 8.03
N VAL A 62 -35.16 -48.68 6.72
CA VAL A 62 -34.57 -47.81 5.71
C VAL A 62 -35.60 -46.74 5.40
N LEU A 63 -35.34 -45.51 5.81
CA LEU A 63 -35.99 -44.30 5.27
C LEU A 63 -34.86 -43.31 4.97
N GLY A 64 -34.51 -43.22 3.69
CA GLY A 64 -33.46 -42.34 3.19
C GLY A 64 -33.88 -40.87 3.34
N ALA A 65 -33.14 -40.13 4.15
CA ALA A 65 -33.19 -38.68 4.16
C ALA A 65 -32.31 -38.16 3.02
N HIS A 66 -32.93 -37.69 1.94
CA HIS A 66 -32.24 -36.92 0.90
C HIS A 66 -31.90 -35.54 1.47
N MET A 67 -30.73 -35.41 2.08
CA MET A 67 -30.20 -34.11 2.50
C MET A 67 -29.49 -33.47 1.32
N THR A 68 -30.22 -32.74 0.48
CA THR A 68 -29.62 -31.82 -0.51
C THR A 68 -28.88 -30.72 0.26
N VAL A 69 -27.55 -30.86 0.37
CA VAL A 69 -26.67 -29.82 0.85
C VAL A 69 -26.61 -28.74 -0.22
N LEU A 70 -27.39 -27.68 -0.05
CA LEU A 70 -27.28 -26.47 -0.85
C LEU A 70 -26.00 -25.75 -0.42
N THR A 71 -24.88 -26.02 -1.09
CA THR A 71 -23.64 -25.27 -0.86
C THR A 71 -23.83 -23.85 -1.37
N VAL A 72 -24.19 -22.93 -0.48
CA VAL A 72 -24.05 -21.49 -0.73
C VAL A 72 -22.56 -21.21 -0.85
N ALA A 73 -22.04 -21.23 -2.08
CA ALA A 73 -20.74 -20.67 -2.37
C ALA A 73 -20.83 -19.18 -2.05
N ALA A 74 -20.29 -18.78 -0.90
CA ALA A 74 -20.05 -17.38 -0.58
C ALA A 74 -19.13 -16.83 -1.67
N SER A 75 -19.72 -16.25 -2.71
CA SER A 75 -18.98 -15.48 -3.69
C SER A 75 -18.35 -14.33 -2.91
N PRO A 76 -17.03 -14.10 -2.98
CA PRO A 76 -16.49 -12.83 -2.53
C PRO A 76 -17.09 -11.78 -3.46
N LEU A 77 -18.22 -11.20 -3.06
CA LEU A 77 -18.58 -9.85 -3.45
C LEU A 77 -17.35 -9.04 -3.08
N LEU A 78 -16.54 -8.71 -4.10
CA LEU A 78 -15.37 -7.87 -3.98
C LEU A 78 -15.83 -6.70 -3.13
N ALA A 79 -15.38 -6.67 -1.88
CA ALA A 79 -15.57 -5.55 -1.00
C ALA A 79 -14.91 -4.40 -1.75
N GLN A 80 -15.72 -3.64 -2.48
CA GLN A 80 -15.27 -2.51 -3.26
C GLN A 80 -15.01 -1.46 -2.19
N SER A 81 -13.84 -1.61 -1.55
CA SER A 81 -13.35 -0.66 -0.59
C SER A 81 -13.49 0.68 -1.27
N ARG A 82 -14.17 1.59 -0.59
CA ARG A 82 -14.16 2.98 -1.01
C ARG A 82 -12.68 3.34 -0.94
N SER A 83 -11.99 3.29 -2.07
CA SER A 83 -10.58 3.63 -2.24
C SER A 83 -10.41 5.13 -2.01
N VAL A 84 -10.66 5.56 -0.78
CA VAL A 84 -10.50 6.89 -0.25
C VAL A 84 -9.30 6.84 0.68
N TRP A 85 -8.33 7.69 0.40
CA TRP A 85 -7.05 7.74 1.09
C TRP A 85 -6.86 9.12 1.73
N SER A 86 -6.17 9.15 2.87
CA SER A 86 -5.55 10.37 3.37
C SER A 86 -4.35 10.75 2.49
N ALA A 87 -3.89 11.99 2.60
CA ALA A 87 -2.69 12.44 1.90
C ALA A 87 -1.44 11.64 2.33
N GLU A 88 -1.33 11.33 3.63
CA GLU A 88 -0.23 10.53 4.20
C GLU A 88 -0.23 9.10 3.66
N ASN A 89 -1.37 8.41 3.66
CA ASN A 89 -1.48 7.06 3.10
C ASN A 89 -1.13 7.04 1.61
N ALA A 90 -1.52 8.07 0.87
CA ALA A 90 -1.16 8.19 -0.54
C ALA A 90 0.35 8.38 -0.73
N PHE A 91 0.98 9.20 0.11
CA PHE A 91 2.43 9.41 0.07
C PHE A 91 3.20 8.14 0.45
N ASP A 92 2.77 7.39 1.45
CA ASP A 92 3.35 6.09 1.80
C ASP A 92 3.21 5.07 0.65
N ALA A 93 2.05 5.06 -0.02
CA ALA A 93 1.83 4.23 -1.20
C ALA A 93 2.72 4.63 -2.39
N LEU A 94 3.00 5.93 -2.55
CA LEU A 94 3.93 6.46 -3.54
C LEU A 94 5.38 6.02 -3.23
N LEU A 95 5.81 6.16 -1.97
CA LEU A 95 7.16 5.78 -1.53
C LEU A 95 7.41 4.27 -1.62
N SER A 96 6.38 3.45 -1.37
CA SER A 96 6.45 1.99 -1.47
C SER A 96 6.29 1.45 -2.89
N ASP A 97 6.21 2.32 -3.90
CA ASP A 97 5.96 1.96 -5.31
C ASP A 97 4.66 1.15 -5.52
N THR A 98 3.70 1.24 -4.61
CA THR A 98 2.39 0.58 -4.73
C THR A 98 1.34 1.46 -5.40
N ALA A 99 1.61 2.76 -5.51
CA ALA A 99 0.77 3.72 -6.17
C ALA A 99 1.53 4.69 -7.10
N ARG A 100 0.77 5.30 -8.00
CA ARG A 100 1.13 6.54 -8.70
C ARG A 100 0.06 7.56 -8.42
N ILE A 101 0.46 8.82 -8.22
CA ILE A 101 -0.48 9.89 -7.90
C ILE A 101 -0.55 10.85 -9.07
N ILE A 102 -1.77 11.27 -9.41
CA ILE A 102 -2.06 12.27 -10.43
C ILE A 102 -2.69 13.48 -9.75
N ASP A 103 -2.04 14.64 -9.88
CA ASP A 103 -2.60 15.92 -9.47
C ASP A 103 -3.48 16.46 -10.60
N VAL A 104 -4.79 16.51 -10.38
CA VAL A 104 -5.78 16.90 -11.39
C VAL A 104 -6.12 18.39 -11.36
N ARG A 105 -5.41 19.19 -10.55
CA ARG A 105 -5.65 20.64 -10.45
C ARG A 105 -5.26 21.39 -11.73
N THR A 106 -5.54 22.68 -11.76
CA THR A 106 -5.10 23.58 -12.84
C THR A 106 -3.62 23.91 -12.71
N HIS A 107 -3.00 24.31 -13.82
CA HIS A 107 -1.62 24.80 -13.80
C HIS A 107 -1.42 26.01 -12.88
N LYS A 108 -2.43 26.90 -12.79
CA LYS A 108 -2.40 28.05 -11.88
C LYS A 108 -2.32 27.62 -10.41
N GLU A 109 -3.12 26.62 -10.01
CA GLU A 109 -3.06 26.08 -8.63
C GLU A 109 -1.69 25.45 -8.31
N TRP A 110 -1.05 24.79 -9.29
CA TRP A 110 0.30 24.26 -9.13
C TRP A 110 1.35 25.36 -8.98
N GLN A 111 1.21 26.49 -9.68
CA GLN A 111 2.09 27.64 -9.51
C GLN A 111 1.97 28.27 -8.11
N GLU A 112 0.76 28.29 -7.55
CA GLU A 112 0.49 28.91 -6.25
C GLU A 112 1.03 28.08 -5.07
N THR A 113 0.98 26.75 -5.18
CA THR A 113 1.18 25.87 -4.01
C THR A 113 2.23 24.77 -4.24
N GLY A 114 2.75 24.67 -5.46
CA GLY A 114 3.57 23.55 -5.90
C GLY A 114 2.75 22.29 -6.18
N VAL A 115 3.47 21.23 -6.51
CA VAL A 115 2.94 19.88 -6.75
C VAL A 115 3.58 18.94 -5.72
N GLY A 116 2.87 17.91 -5.25
CA GLY A 116 3.47 16.90 -4.37
C GLY A 116 4.72 16.27 -5.02
N ALA A 117 5.77 16.05 -4.25
CA ALA A 117 7.00 15.45 -4.79
C ALA A 117 6.71 14.03 -5.33
N GLY A 118 7.12 13.76 -6.58
CA GLY A 118 6.86 12.48 -7.25
C GLY A 118 5.44 12.29 -7.78
N VAL A 119 4.57 13.29 -7.64
CA VAL A 119 3.20 13.30 -8.20
C VAL A 119 3.22 13.76 -9.65
N TRP A 120 2.39 13.15 -10.51
CA TRP A 120 2.26 13.51 -11.91
C TRP A 120 1.24 14.64 -12.10
N PRO A 121 1.65 15.86 -12.50
CA PRO A 121 0.72 16.95 -12.76
C PRO A 121 -0.01 16.76 -14.10
N ILE A 122 -1.26 16.30 -14.06
CA ILE A 122 -2.11 16.12 -15.26
C ILE A 122 -3.45 16.83 -15.03
N SER A 123 -3.58 18.02 -15.60
CA SER A 123 -4.74 18.87 -15.32
C SER A 123 -6.02 18.33 -15.97
N MET A 124 -7.10 18.21 -15.18
CA MET A 124 -8.41 17.85 -15.74
C MET A 124 -9.04 18.93 -16.62
N HIS A 125 -8.48 20.14 -16.59
CA HIS A 125 -8.95 21.29 -17.34
C HIS A 125 -8.27 21.43 -18.71
N ALA A 126 -7.23 20.62 -18.97
CA ALA A 126 -6.53 20.64 -20.25
C ALA A 126 -7.19 19.71 -21.26
N SER A 127 -7.10 20.05 -22.55
CA SER A 127 -7.54 19.18 -23.64
C SER A 127 -6.83 17.82 -23.58
N GLY A 128 -7.53 16.74 -23.94
CA GLY A 128 -6.97 15.39 -23.90
C GLY A 128 -6.71 14.85 -22.49
N PHE A 129 -7.35 15.40 -21.45
CA PHE A 129 -7.26 14.86 -20.10
C PHE A 129 -7.63 13.36 -20.01
N PRO A 130 -8.76 12.88 -20.59
CA PRO A 130 -9.11 11.46 -20.51
C PRO A 130 -8.01 10.55 -21.07
N ASP A 131 -7.45 10.88 -22.23
CA ASP A 131 -6.40 10.09 -22.86
C ASP A 131 -5.14 10.01 -21.98
N ARG A 132 -4.72 11.15 -21.42
CA ARG A 132 -3.57 11.19 -20.50
C ARG A 132 -3.83 10.46 -19.18
N LEU A 133 -5.05 10.51 -18.65
CA LEU A 133 -5.44 9.79 -17.45
C LEU A 133 -5.34 8.27 -17.66
N PHE A 134 -5.89 7.76 -18.77
CA PHE A 134 -5.81 6.34 -19.08
C PHE A 134 -4.39 5.92 -19.42
N ARG A 135 -3.63 6.75 -20.14
CA ARG A 135 -2.21 6.50 -20.40
C ARG A 135 -1.40 6.44 -19.10
N ALA A 136 -1.70 7.30 -18.14
CA ALA A 136 -1.06 7.26 -16.82
C ALA A 136 -1.42 5.97 -16.08
N LYS A 137 -2.66 5.48 -16.19
CA LYS A 137 -3.04 4.18 -15.63
C LYS A 137 -2.30 3.02 -16.28
N GLU A 138 -2.14 3.01 -17.60
CA GLU A 138 -1.33 2.01 -18.29
C GLU A 138 0.12 2.01 -17.82
N LEU A 139 0.76 3.19 -17.74
CA LEU A 139 2.12 3.34 -17.23
C LEU A 139 2.25 2.94 -15.75
N SER A 140 1.16 3.04 -14.98
CA SER A 140 1.12 2.61 -13.58
C SER A 140 1.09 1.08 -13.45
N GLY A 141 0.70 0.32 -14.48
CA GLY A 141 0.58 -1.13 -14.40
C GLY A 141 -0.37 -1.57 -13.27
N ASP A 142 0.08 -2.53 -12.47
CA ASP A 142 -0.69 -3.09 -11.34
C ASP A 142 -0.84 -2.11 -10.16
N ARG A 143 -0.09 -1.00 -10.16
CA ARG A 143 -0.15 0.02 -9.11
C ARG A 143 -1.49 0.75 -9.15
N THR A 144 -1.95 1.16 -7.98
CA THR A 144 -3.17 1.97 -7.86
C THR A 144 -2.88 3.42 -8.26
N VAL A 145 -3.80 4.05 -8.97
CA VAL A 145 -3.70 5.46 -9.34
C VAL A 145 -4.47 6.31 -8.34
N GLY A 146 -3.76 7.03 -7.48
CA GLY A 146 -4.32 8.03 -6.58
C GLY A 146 -4.62 9.33 -7.32
N LEU A 147 -5.80 9.90 -7.10
CA LEU A 147 -6.24 11.16 -7.68
C LEU A 147 -6.27 12.21 -6.58
N ILE A 148 -5.50 13.30 -6.74
CA ILE A 148 -5.47 14.41 -5.79
C ILE A 148 -5.93 15.70 -6.45
N CYS A 149 -6.73 16.48 -5.75
CA CYS A 149 -7.07 17.85 -6.15
C CYS A 149 -6.83 18.83 -4.99
N ALA A 150 -7.40 20.04 -5.03
CA ALA A 150 -7.18 21.00 -3.94
C ALA A 150 -7.73 20.50 -2.59
N THR A 151 -8.97 19.99 -2.57
CA THR A 151 -9.72 19.69 -1.32
C THR A 151 -10.54 18.39 -1.40
N GLY A 152 -10.19 17.49 -2.33
CA GLY A 152 -10.88 16.19 -2.53
C GLY A 152 -12.13 16.19 -3.41
N GLY A 153 -12.77 17.34 -3.68
CA GLY A 153 -14.05 17.37 -4.40
C GLY A 153 -13.98 16.89 -5.87
N ARG A 154 -12.97 17.34 -6.62
CA ARG A 154 -12.80 16.98 -8.05
C ARG A 154 -12.34 15.54 -8.21
N SER A 155 -11.41 15.09 -7.39
CA SER A 155 -10.89 13.71 -7.38
C SER A 155 -11.97 12.71 -6.99
N ALA A 156 -12.81 13.02 -6.00
CA ALA A 156 -13.96 12.20 -5.65
C ALA A 156 -14.96 12.07 -6.81
N SER A 157 -15.23 13.18 -7.52
CA SER A 157 -16.12 13.18 -8.68
C SER A 157 -15.56 12.33 -9.82
N LEU A 158 -14.27 12.46 -10.11
CA LEU A 158 -13.60 11.68 -11.13
C LEU A 158 -13.60 10.18 -10.79
N LEU A 159 -13.30 9.82 -9.54
CA LEU A 159 -13.36 8.42 -9.10
C LEU A 159 -14.76 7.83 -9.25
N ARG A 160 -15.82 8.59 -8.93
CA ARG A 160 -17.20 8.14 -9.14
C ARG A 160 -17.48 7.88 -10.62
N ALA A 161 -17.10 8.80 -11.51
CA ALA A 161 -17.29 8.63 -12.95
C ALA A 161 -16.55 7.40 -13.49
N LEU A 162 -15.28 7.21 -13.07
CA LEU A 162 -14.49 6.04 -13.44
C LEU A 162 -15.14 4.73 -13.01
N ARG A 163 -15.64 4.68 -11.76
CA ARG A 163 -16.35 3.49 -11.25
C ARG A 163 -17.66 3.22 -11.98
N GLN A 164 -18.44 4.25 -12.29
CA GLN A 164 -19.68 4.11 -13.05
C GLN A 164 -19.41 3.58 -14.46
N ALA A 165 -18.27 3.92 -15.05
CA ALA A 165 -17.80 3.40 -16.34
C ALA A 165 -17.11 2.02 -16.23
N GLY A 166 -17.05 1.40 -15.04
CA GLY A 166 -16.49 0.06 -14.84
C GLY A 166 -14.96 0.02 -14.70
N TYR A 167 -14.29 1.17 -14.59
CA TYR A 167 -12.85 1.23 -14.37
C TYR A 167 -12.49 1.02 -12.90
N SER A 168 -11.40 0.29 -12.65
CA SER A 168 -10.88 -0.05 -11.33
C SER A 168 -9.40 0.37 -11.18
N GLY A 169 -8.84 0.20 -9.98
CA GLY A 169 -7.44 0.55 -9.72
C GLY A 169 -7.19 2.05 -9.57
N TYR A 170 -8.22 2.81 -9.19
CA TYR A 170 -8.13 4.23 -8.85
C TYR A 170 -8.52 4.47 -7.39
N ALA A 171 -7.92 5.48 -6.77
CA ALA A 171 -8.24 5.95 -5.43
C ALA A 171 -8.40 7.47 -5.40
N ASP A 172 -9.23 7.98 -4.50
CA ASP A 172 -9.45 9.39 -4.24
C ASP A 172 -8.66 9.80 -3.00
N ILE A 173 -7.88 10.86 -3.10
CA ILE A 173 -7.17 11.46 -1.97
C ILE A 173 -8.05 12.60 -1.46
N SER A 174 -9.00 12.26 -0.58
CA SER A 174 -10.15 13.13 -0.25
C SER A 174 -9.79 14.35 0.60
N GLU A 175 -8.62 14.34 1.24
CA GLU A 175 -8.09 15.52 1.95
C GLU A 175 -7.57 16.58 0.94
N GLY A 176 -7.15 16.16 -0.26
CA GLY A 176 -6.54 17.04 -1.24
C GLY A 176 -5.17 17.59 -0.82
N MET A 177 -4.71 18.61 -1.55
CA MET A 177 -3.46 19.31 -1.25
C MET A 177 -3.57 20.28 -0.08
N LEU A 178 -4.74 20.93 0.06
CA LEU A 178 -4.96 22.04 1.01
C LEU A 178 -5.71 21.62 2.28
N GLY A 179 -6.24 20.40 2.31
CA GLY A 179 -7.11 19.92 3.37
C GLY A 179 -8.59 20.05 3.04
N SER A 180 -9.39 19.29 3.77
CA SER A 180 -10.84 19.27 3.65
C SER A 180 -11.47 18.87 5.00
N GLY A 181 -12.78 18.64 5.03
CA GLY A 181 -13.44 18.05 6.20
C GLY A 181 -12.93 16.62 6.53
N GLU A 182 -12.25 15.96 5.59
CA GLU A 182 -11.72 14.61 5.77
C GLU A 182 -10.34 14.58 6.43
N GLY A 183 -9.62 15.72 6.46
CA GLY A 183 -8.28 15.78 7.06
C GLY A 183 -7.43 16.98 6.61
N PRO A 184 -6.20 17.10 7.13
CA PRO A 184 -5.34 18.26 6.94
C PRO A 184 -4.85 18.45 5.49
N GLY A 185 -4.76 17.38 4.71
CA GLY A 185 -4.27 17.41 3.33
C GLY A 185 -2.75 17.51 3.23
N TRP A 186 -2.24 17.41 2.00
CA TRP A 186 -0.82 17.20 1.72
C TRP A 186 0.09 18.25 2.38
N ILE A 187 -0.24 19.54 2.22
CA ILE A 187 0.61 20.63 2.68
C ILE A 187 0.60 20.74 4.21
N ALA A 188 -0.57 20.69 4.83
CA ALA A 188 -0.67 20.80 6.29
C ALA A 188 -0.14 19.57 7.02
N SER A 189 -0.11 18.39 6.36
CA SER A 189 0.63 17.20 6.83
C SER A 189 2.16 17.29 6.64
N ASN A 190 2.70 18.43 6.19
CA ASN A 190 4.13 18.63 5.93
C ASN A 190 4.73 17.63 4.93
N LEU A 191 3.93 17.15 3.98
CA LEU A 191 4.42 16.27 2.91
C LEU A 191 5.15 17.10 1.85
N PRO A 192 6.22 16.55 1.24
CA PRO A 192 7.09 17.33 0.37
C PRO A 192 6.38 17.81 -0.89
N THR A 193 6.61 19.07 -1.27
CA THR A 193 6.18 19.66 -2.53
C THR A 193 7.40 20.12 -3.35
N VAL A 194 7.20 20.23 -4.66
CA VAL A 194 8.19 20.75 -5.61
C VAL A 194 7.58 21.84 -6.48
N PRO A 195 8.40 22.77 -7.02
CA PRO A 195 7.96 23.71 -8.04
C PRO A 195 7.36 23.01 -9.27
N VAL A 196 6.43 23.70 -9.95
CA VAL A 196 5.67 23.12 -11.08
C VAL A 196 6.56 22.72 -12.26
N ASP A 197 7.61 23.47 -12.55
CA ASP A 197 8.57 23.18 -13.60
C ASP A 197 9.34 21.89 -13.32
N VAL A 198 9.75 21.68 -12.06
CA VAL A 198 10.39 20.43 -11.61
C VAL A 198 9.45 19.24 -11.78
N ALA A 199 8.18 19.40 -11.38
CA ALA A 199 7.18 18.34 -11.52
C ALA A 199 6.90 17.98 -13.00
N LEU A 200 6.76 18.98 -13.86
CA LEU A 200 6.51 18.78 -15.29
C LEU A 200 7.71 18.15 -16.00
N ASN A 201 8.94 18.55 -15.66
CA ASN A 201 10.15 17.95 -16.21
C ASN A 201 10.36 16.49 -15.75
N GLY A 202 9.75 16.11 -14.60
CA GLY A 202 9.76 14.74 -14.08
C GLY A 202 8.66 13.84 -14.67
N LEU A 203 7.77 14.36 -15.53
CA LEU A 203 6.74 13.55 -16.16
C LEU A 203 7.35 12.53 -17.13
N PRO A 204 6.84 11.28 -17.15
CA PRO A 204 7.12 10.36 -18.23
C PRO A 204 6.81 11.01 -19.59
N PRO A 205 7.67 10.90 -20.62
CA PRO A 205 7.46 11.56 -21.91
C PRO A 205 6.12 11.23 -22.59
N ALA A 206 5.52 10.08 -22.26
CA ALA A 206 4.20 9.67 -22.76
C ALA A 206 3.02 10.43 -22.11
N LEU A 207 3.26 11.25 -21.09
CA LEU A 207 2.25 12.04 -20.36
C LEU A 207 2.43 13.55 -20.50
N ALA A 208 3.52 14.00 -21.13
CA ALA A 208 3.85 15.41 -21.34
C ALA A 208 2.84 16.10 -22.27
#